data_AF-A0A4U2Z361-F1
#
_entry.id   AF-A0A4U2Z361-F1
#
_cell.length_a   1.000
_cell.length_b   1.000
_cell.length_c   1.000
_cell.angle_alpha   90.00
_cell.angle_beta   90.00
_cell.angle_gamma   90.00
#
_symmetry.space_group_name_H-M   'P 1'
#
loop_
_entity.id
_entity.type
_entity.pdbx_description
1 polymer ?
#
loop_
_entity_poly.entity_id
_entity_poly.type
_entity_poly.pdbx_seq_one_letter_code
_entity_poly.pdbx_strand_id
1 'polypeptide(L)'
;MNDGVSEIDDERFFLSSDGKTSAQDELDATIDALLNETTFDDNATACRFPARKAWLKEQLSIEEFPEVKCEKYDSIVKRLKPKSVTLVFPSAHINSPASMFGHTFLRINSAYNSKLLSYAVNYAADANPDEENAVLFAIKGLFGGYFGRYSLLPYYDKLKEYRDSEQRDIWEYDLDFSEDETRRMIEHIWELNETHSYYYFFTENCSYNMLWFMEVARPTLHLREYFNYQVIPLETAHASKLEKIIEDKFFRPSKRTTLLKYEELIEKENIHLPLELVDSTISIDEVLRSGDIQKQQKMYILEASIELLEYKFSKSKIEKERYLELFHEFSKARASLGQGDKLDIKTPPNPIDSHRAIRASIGGGSRDGDSIGFLGIRPAYHDLEDSNYGFLRGTQIEFLNLELSYRDSDLEVEDATILSIVSLAQRSHFFDNLSWRTKFGWDRNSLDSSANFMGTVGVGLSWGNKLGYTYIMADPLFYLDGDSKSAIGGSIGMVLDKYSSMSSNIEAIRRWYDNGEEQNILSISQSFRVSQNTQLKFKYDYKERGKREMNNKEDNLRVYLNFYF
;
A
#
# COMPACT_ATOMS: atom_id res chain seq x y z
N MET A 1 -19.53 -6.41 17.69
CA MET A 1 -19.25 -7.83 17.97
C MET A 1 -19.20 -8.60 16.65
N ASN A 2 -18.34 -9.59 16.58
CA ASN A 2 -18.21 -10.56 15.50
C ASN A 2 -18.48 -11.96 16.10
N ASP A 3 -19.41 -12.73 15.51
CA ASP A 3 -19.88 -14.01 16.06
C ASP A 3 -20.26 -13.98 17.57
N GLY A 4 -20.82 -12.86 18.04
CA GLY A 4 -21.24 -12.68 19.44
C GLY A 4 -20.11 -12.34 20.42
N VAL A 5 -18.88 -12.13 19.94
CA VAL A 5 -17.73 -11.72 20.76
C VAL A 5 -17.25 -10.33 20.33
N SER A 6 -16.84 -9.49 21.27
CA SER A 6 -16.20 -8.21 20.97
C SER A 6 -14.75 -8.42 20.56
N GLU A 7 -14.33 -7.71 19.51
CA GLU A 7 -12.94 -7.69 19.03
C GLU A 7 -12.06 -6.72 19.85
N ILE A 8 -12.64 -5.99 20.81
CA ILE A 8 -11.86 -5.23 21.80
C ILE A 8 -11.43 -6.19 22.91
N ASP A 9 -10.11 -6.26 23.15
CA ASP A 9 -9.52 -7.17 24.13
C ASP A 9 -9.28 -6.51 25.49
N ASP A 10 -9.34 -5.19 25.56
CA ASP A 10 -9.16 -4.45 26.80
C ASP A 10 -10.36 -4.59 27.73
N GLU A 11 -10.19 -5.33 28.84
CA GLU A 11 -11.23 -5.49 29.86
C GLU A 11 -11.77 -4.17 30.37
N ARG A 12 -10.95 -3.11 30.39
CA ARG A 12 -11.37 -1.79 30.86
C ARG A 12 -12.51 -1.26 29.99
N PHE A 13 -12.57 -1.58 28.69
CA PHE A 13 -13.60 -1.10 27.75
C PHE A 13 -15.02 -1.54 28.13
N PHE A 14 -15.17 -2.66 28.84
CA PHE A 14 -16.47 -3.20 29.20
C PHE A 14 -16.91 -2.70 30.57
N LEU A 15 -18.21 -2.50 30.73
CA LEU A 15 -18.83 -2.20 32.02
C LEU A 15 -19.25 -3.50 32.75
N SER A 16 -19.63 -4.51 31.99
CA SER A 16 -19.86 -5.87 32.49
C SER A 16 -18.58 -6.71 32.44
N SER A 17 -18.37 -7.56 33.44
CA SER A 17 -17.31 -8.58 33.41
C SER A 17 -17.46 -9.55 32.24
N ASP A 18 -18.69 -9.80 31.80
CA ASP A 18 -19.01 -10.70 30.68
C ASP A 18 -19.24 -9.93 29.37
N GLY A 19 -19.03 -8.61 29.37
CA GLY A 19 -19.39 -7.72 28.26
C GLY A 19 -18.66 -8.01 26.96
N LYS A 20 -17.49 -8.67 27.02
CA LYS A 20 -16.77 -9.14 25.83
C LYS A 20 -17.53 -10.23 25.08
N THR A 21 -18.26 -11.10 25.79
CA THR A 21 -18.92 -12.29 25.22
C THR A 21 -20.45 -12.25 25.31
N SER A 22 -21.01 -11.21 25.92
CA SER A 22 -22.45 -11.02 26.09
C SER A 22 -22.84 -9.57 25.83
N ALA A 23 -23.40 -9.32 24.63
CA ALA A 23 -23.93 -8.01 24.28
C ALA A 23 -25.08 -7.58 25.22
N GLN A 24 -25.85 -8.54 25.71
CA GLN A 24 -26.96 -8.29 26.63
C GLN A 24 -26.45 -7.82 27.99
N ASP A 25 -25.46 -8.51 28.57
CA ASP A 25 -24.92 -8.11 29.89
C ASP A 25 -24.21 -6.75 29.80
N GLU A 26 -23.51 -6.47 28.70
CA GLU A 26 -22.91 -5.15 28.48
C GLU A 26 -23.96 -4.05 28.31
N LEU A 27 -25.06 -4.33 27.61
CA LEU A 27 -26.17 -3.41 27.44
C LEU A 27 -26.83 -3.08 28.79
N ASP A 28 -27.15 -4.11 29.58
CA ASP A 28 -27.79 -3.96 30.90
C ASP A 28 -26.88 -3.18 31.86
N ALA A 29 -25.58 -3.51 31.89
CA ALA A 29 -24.59 -2.76 32.69
C ALA A 29 -24.44 -1.31 32.22
N THR A 30 -24.49 -1.05 30.90
CA THR A 30 -24.43 0.31 30.35
C THR A 30 -25.67 1.13 30.76
N ILE A 31 -26.86 0.55 30.70
CA ILE A 31 -28.11 1.21 31.11
C ILE A 31 -28.06 1.54 32.61
N ASP A 32 -27.69 0.57 33.45
CA ASP A 32 -27.59 0.76 34.89
C ASP A 32 -26.58 1.87 35.24
N ALA A 33 -25.37 1.81 34.68
CA ALA A 33 -24.32 2.78 34.93
C ALA A 33 -24.69 4.21 34.50
N LEU A 34 -25.41 4.37 33.38
CA LEU A 34 -25.86 5.69 32.92
C LEU A 34 -27.03 6.23 33.74
N LEU A 35 -27.97 5.39 34.18
CA LEU A 35 -29.13 5.82 34.97
C LEU A 35 -28.77 6.09 36.44
N ASN A 36 -27.85 5.29 36.99
CA ASN A 36 -27.40 5.35 38.38
C ASN A 36 -26.01 5.99 38.52
N GLU A 37 -25.71 6.98 37.67
CA GLU A 37 -24.41 7.67 37.67
C GLU A 37 -24.10 8.31 39.03
N THR A 38 -22.93 7.99 39.57
CA THR A 38 -22.43 8.55 40.85
C THR A 38 -21.21 9.45 40.67
N THR A 39 -20.59 9.41 39.49
CA THR A 39 -19.40 10.19 39.13
C THR A 39 -19.81 11.37 38.27
N PHE A 40 -19.37 12.58 38.62
CA PHE A 40 -19.77 13.82 37.95
C PHE A 40 -18.56 14.60 37.38
N ASP A 41 -17.50 13.88 37.02
CA ASP A 41 -16.31 14.39 36.33
C ASP A 41 -16.08 13.68 34.98
N ASP A 42 -14.94 13.91 34.34
CA ASP A 42 -14.61 13.30 33.03
C ASP A 42 -14.59 11.76 33.03
N ASN A 43 -14.54 11.10 34.21
CA ASN A 43 -14.56 9.64 34.33
C ASN A 43 -15.98 9.07 34.41
N ALA A 44 -17.01 9.92 34.46
CA ALA A 44 -18.39 9.47 34.42
C ALA A 44 -18.66 8.61 33.18
N THR A 45 -19.57 7.64 33.32
CA THR A 45 -20.00 6.74 32.27
C THR A 45 -20.48 7.51 31.04
N ALA A 46 -21.23 8.58 31.26
CA ALA A 46 -21.72 9.46 30.19
C ALA A 46 -20.59 10.17 29.40
N CYS A 47 -19.46 10.46 30.06
CA CYS A 47 -18.31 11.12 29.45
C CYS A 47 -17.37 10.12 28.79
N ARG A 48 -17.30 8.90 29.33
CA ARG A 48 -16.51 7.80 28.78
C ARG A 48 -17.18 7.15 27.57
N PHE A 49 -18.51 7.02 27.60
CA PHE A 49 -19.32 6.35 26.57
C PHE A 49 -20.40 7.25 25.95
N PRO A 50 -20.01 8.38 25.30
CA PRO A 50 -20.96 9.30 24.70
C PRO A 50 -21.76 8.68 23.54
N ALA A 51 -21.17 7.77 22.75
CA ALA A 51 -21.86 7.12 21.64
C ALA A 51 -22.93 6.16 22.17
N ARG A 52 -22.61 5.35 23.18
CA ARG A 52 -23.59 4.45 23.84
C ARG A 52 -24.71 5.24 24.48
N LYS A 53 -24.40 6.34 25.17
CA LYS A 53 -25.40 7.26 25.75
C LYS A 53 -26.32 7.83 24.68
N ALA A 54 -25.77 8.33 23.58
CA ALA A 54 -26.56 8.90 22.49
C ALA A 54 -27.47 7.84 21.84
N TRP A 55 -26.93 6.66 21.57
CA TRP A 55 -27.69 5.53 21.01
C TRP A 55 -28.82 5.07 21.95
N LEU A 56 -28.54 4.89 23.24
CA LEU A 56 -29.57 4.51 24.23
C LEU A 56 -30.66 5.56 24.37
N LYS A 57 -30.30 6.85 24.35
CA LYS A 57 -31.27 7.94 24.38
C LYS A 57 -32.26 7.84 23.23
N GLU A 58 -31.75 7.54 22.03
CA GLU A 58 -32.55 7.35 20.82
C GLU A 58 -33.42 6.09 20.90
N GLN A 59 -32.83 4.93 21.21
CA GLN A 59 -33.54 3.64 21.19
C GLN A 59 -34.61 3.50 22.28
N LEU A 60 -34.34 4.03 23.49
CA LEU A 60 -35.23 3.90 24.64
C LEU A 60 -36.13 5.12 24.85
N SER A 61 -36.00 6.16 24.01
CA SER A 61 -36.74 7.43 24.16
C SER A 61 -36.61 8.04 25.56
N ILE A 62 -35.42 7.93 26.16
CA ILE A 62 -35.12 8.50 27.49
C ILE A 62 -35.04 10.02 27.36
N GLU A 63 -35.83 10.76 28.13
CA GLU A 63 -35.84 12.23 28.08
C GLU A 63 -34.48 12.79 28.52
N GLU A 64 -34.02 12.41 29.72
CA GLU A 64 -32.75 12.86 30.29
C GLU A 64 -32.05 11.76 31.11
N PHE A 65 -30.74 11.67 30.91
CA PHE A 65 -29.82 10.99 31.83
C PHE A 65 -29.31 12.02 32.85
N PRO A 66 -28.76 11.59 34.00
CA PRO A 66 -28.03 12.47 34.91
C PRO A 66 -27.08 13.41 34.15
N GLU A 67 -27.18 14.71 34.43
CA GLU A 67 -26.33 15.71 33.79
C GLU A 67 -24.90 15.59 34.33
N VAL A 68 -23.94 15.41 33.42
CA VAL A 68 -22.51 15.40 33.74
C VAL A 68 -21.79 16.32 32.77
N LYS A 69 -20.80 17.06 33.28
CA LYS A 69 -19.95 17.94 32.48
C LYS A 69 -18.69 17.20 32.02
N CYS A 70 -18.61 16.91 30.73
CA CYS A 70 -17.50 16.16 30.13
C CYS A 70 -16.46 17.11 29.53
N GLU A 71 -15.72 17.83 30.37
CA GLU A 71 -14.81 18.90 29.95
C GLU A 71 -13.78 18.45 28.91
N LYS A 72 -13.17 17.28 29.08
CA LYS A 72 -12.18 16.74 28.12
C LYS A 72 -12.83 16.40 26.78
N TYR A 73 -13.94 15.67 26.80
CA TYR A 73 -14.67 15.28 25.60
C TYR A 73 -15.15 16.52 24.83
N ASP A 74 -15.79 17.46 25.52
CA ASP A 74 -16.29 18.71 24.94
C ASP A 74 -15.16 19.53 24.33
N SER A 75 -14.00 19.59 25.00
CA SER A 75 -12.82 20.30 24.47
C SER A 75 -12.32 19.72 23.16
N ILE A 76 -12.31 18.39 23.04
CA ILE A 76 -11.84 17.68 21.85
C ILE A 76 -12.84 17.81 20.71
N VAL A 77 -14.13 17.59 20.96
CA VAL A 77 -15.17 17.77 19.94
C VAL A 77 -15.20 19.22 19.44
N LYS A 78 -15.06 20.20 20.35
CA LYS A 78 -14.99 21.62 20.00
C LYS A 78 -13.75 21.98 19.19
N ARG A 79 -12.62 21.27 19.40
CA ARG A 79 -11.39 21.42 18.62
C ARG A 79 -11.53 20.79 17.24
N LEU A 80 -12.10 19.59 17.17
CA LEU A 80 -12.30 18.83 15.93
C LEU A 80 -13.32 19.49 15.01
N LYS A 81 -14.44 19.96 15.57
CA LYS A 81 -15.62 20.46 14.81
C LYS A 81 -15.92 19.58 13.60
N PRO A 82 -16.19 18.29 13.80
CA PRO A 82 -16.34 17.32 12.72
C PRO A 82 -17.49 17.73 11.79
N LYS A 83 -17.24 17.66 10.47
CA LYS A 83 -18.21 18.00 9.43
C LYS A 83 -18.37 16.91 8.38
N SER A 84 -17.27 16.30 7.96
CA SER A 84 -17.28 15.19 7.02
C SER A 84 -16.06 14.30 7.23
N VAL A 85 -16.01 13.18 6.53
CA VAL A 85 -14.93 12.19 6.62
C VAL A 85 -14.36 11.94 5.24
N THR A 86 -13.05 11.71 5.18
CA THR A 86 -12.34 11.29 3.97
C THR A 86 -11.62 9.97 4.25
N LEU A 87 -11.82 8.97 3.41
CA LEU A 87 -10.97 7.77 3.38
C LEU A 87 -9.68 8.10 2.66
N VAL A 88 -8.54 7.94 3.33
CA VAL A 88 -7.22 8.24 2.78
C VAL A 88 -6.48 6.93 2.50
N PHE A 89 -6.03 6.76 1.26
CA PHE A 89 -5.26 5.62 0.79
C PHE A 89 -3.89 6.07 0.24
N PRO A 90 -2.82 5.98 1.04
CA PRO A 90 -1.46 6.02 0.52
C PRO A 90 -1.17 4.77 -0.33
N SER A 91 -0.74 4.95 -1.57
CA SER A 91 -0.41 3.86 -2.51
C SER A 91 0.81 3.04 -2.07
N ALA A 92 1.12 1.91 -2.69
CA ALA A 92 2.24 1.05 -2.30
C ALA A 92 3.60 1.81 -2.22
N HIS A 93 4.45 1.46 -1.25
CA HIS A 93 5.83 1.96 -1.18
C HIS A 93 6.79 1.02 -1.92
N ILE A 94 7.36 1.45 -3.05
CA ILE A 94 8.19 0.56 -3.89
C ILE A 94 9.37 -0.09 -3.14
N ASN A 95 10.05 0.60 -2.21
CA ASN A 95 11.26 0.09 -1.55
C ASN A 95 11.10 -0.37 -0.08
N SER A 96 9.91 -0.78 0.35
CA SER A 96 9.70 -1.23 1.74
C SER A 96 8.68 -2.39 1.76
N PRO A 97 9.10 -3.65 2.00
CA PRO A 97 8.18 -4.79 2.02
C PRO A 97 6.97 -4.59 2.94
N ALA A 98 7.19 -4.03 4.14
CA ALA A 98 6.12 -3.79 5.12
C ALA A 98 5.13 -2.69 4.68
N SER A 99 5.57 -1.72 3.88
CA SER A 99 4.74 -0.61 3.39
C SER A 99 4.24 -0.82 1.95
N MET A 100 4.65 -1.91 1.27
CA MET A 100 4.19 -2.25 -0.09
C MET A 100 2.70 -2.63 -0.12
N PHE A 101 2.12 -3.07 0.99
CA PHE A 101 0.73 -3.51 1.09
C PHE A 101 -0.32 -2.40 0.96
N GLY A 102 0.08 -1.14 1.03
CA GLY A 102 -0.85 -0.03 1.18
C GLY A 102 -1.20 0.23 2.64
N HIS A 103 -1.98 1.29 2.88
CA HIS A 103 -2.55 1.60 4.19
C HIS A 103 -3.87 2.35 3.97
N THR A 104 -4.85 2.22 4.86
CA THR A 104 -5.98 3.16 4.87
C THR A 104 -6.21 3.72 6.26
N PHE A 105 -6.63 4.98 6.29
CA PHE A 105 -6.99 5.67 7.50
C PHE A 105 -8.05 6.73 7.21
N LEU A 106 -8.75 7.23 8.23
CA LEU A 106 -9.78 8.25 8.05
C LEU A 106 -9.23 9.63 8.41
N ARG A 107 -9.57 10.64 7.60
CA ARG A 107 -9.37 12.06 7.93
C ARG A 107 -10.70 12.68 8.30
N ILE A 108 -10.76 13.30 9.47
CA ILE A 108 -11.91 14.05 9.96
C ILE A 108 -11.78 15.49 9.49
N ASN A 109 -12.67 15.89 8.58
CA ASN A 109 -12.71 17.23 8.05
C ASN A 109 -13.44 18.13 9.03
N SER A 110 -12.83 19.26 9.33
CA SER A 110 -13.40 20.30 10.16
C SER A 110 -14.04 21.39 9.30
N ALA A 111 -14.85 22.26 9.91
CA ALA A 111 -15.37 23.46 9.26
C ALA A 111 -14.27 24.49 8.85
N TYR A 112 -12.99 24.24 9.19
CA TYR A 112 -11.88 25.09 8.77
C TYR A 112 -11.45 24.73 7.35
N ASN A 113 -11.27 25.73 6.47
CA ASN A 113 -10.92 25.52 5.05
C ASN A 113 -9.56 24.83 4.81
N SER A 114 -8.68 24.73 5.82
CA SER A 114 -7.36 24.11 5.66
C SER A 114 -7.38 22.62 5.99
N LYS A 115 -7.21 21.77 4.97
CA LYS A 115 -7.02 20.32 5.12
C LYS A 115 -5.87 19.96 6.07
N LEU A 116 -4.85 20.80 6.21
CA LEU A 116 -3.69 20.55 7.07
C LEU A 116 -4.00 20.65 8.57
N LEU A 117 -5.10 21.33 8.94
CA LEU A 117 -5.57 21.45 10.32
C LEU A 117 -6.55 20.34 10.70
N SER A 118 -6.84 19.42 9.77
CA SER A 118 -7.69 18.26 10.02
C SER A 118 -6.95 17.19 10.83
N TYR A 119 -7.70 16.22 11.36
CA TYR A 119 -7.15 15.13 12.15
C TYR A 119 -7.28 13.80 11.40
N ALA A 120 -6.30 12.92 11.60
CA ALA A 120 -6.28 11.56 11.09
C ALA A 120 -6.57 10.59 12.23
N VAL A 121 -7.53 9.68 12.01
CA VAL A 121 -7.81 8.53 12.86
C VAL A 121 -7.02 7.36 12.27
N ASN A 122 -6.11 6.80 13.05
CA ASN A 122 -5.22 5.74 12.62
C ASN A 122 -5.22 4.59 13.63
N TYR A 123 -5.06 3.36 13.14
CA TYR A 123 -4.85 2.18 13.96
C TYR A 123 -3.53 1.52 13.55
N ALA A 124 -2.69 1.19 14.51
CA ALA A 124 -1.36 0.61 14.25
C ALA A 124 -0.95 -0.36 15.36
N ALA A 125 -0.10 -1.32 15.02
CA ALA A 125 0.55 -2.21 15.97
C ALA A 125 1.48 -1.41 16.91
N ASP A 126 1.38 -1.67 18.20
CA ASP A 126 2.24 -1.15 19.26
C ASP A 126 3.52 -1.99 19.32
N ALA A 127 4.42 -1.76 18.35
CA ALA A 127 5.72 -2.40 18.30
C ALA A 127 6.81 -1.40 18.70
N ASN A 128 7.80 -1.86 19.48
CA ASN A 128 8.95 -1.05 19.84
C ASN A 128 10.05 -1.19 18.77
N PRO A 129 10.29 -0.15 17.93
CA PRO A 129 11.24 -0.24 16.84
C PRO A 129 12.70 -0.40 17.31
N ASP A 130 13.01 0.00 18.54
CA ASP A 130 14.35 -0.04 19.10
C ASP A 130 14.73 -1.44 19.66
N GLU A 131 13.74 -2.33 19.84
CA GLU A 131 13.92 -3.64 20.47
C GLU A 131 13.73 -4.82 19.51
N GLU A 132 13.14 -4.62 18.33
CA GLU A 132 12.74 -5.71 17.43
C GLU A 132 13.35 -5.60 16.03
N ASN A 133 13.86 -6.71 15.51
CA ASN A 133 14.31 -6.78 14.12
C ASN A 133 13.12 -6.98 13.16
N ALA A 134 13.30 -6.59 11.89
CA ALA A 134 12.22 -6.62 10.89
C ALA A 134 11.61 -8.00 10.64
N VAL A 135 12.38 -9.08 10.85
CA VAL A 135 11.90 -10.47 10.67
C VAL A 135 10.99 -10.89 11.82
N LEU A 136 11.40 -10.62 13.06
CA LEU A 136 10.58 -10.88 14.25
C LEU A 136 9.30 -10.05 14.20
N PHE A 137 9.38 -8.80 13.73
CA PHE A 137 8.24 -7.94 13.51
C PHE A 137 7.23 -8.53 12.52
N ALA A 138 7.71 -9.02 11.36
CA ALA A 138 6.86 -9.67 10.39
C ALA A 138 6.20 -10.93 10.96
N ILE A 139 6.95 -11.80 11.64
CA ILE A 139 6.41 -13.04 12.23
C ILE A 139 5.36 -12.72 13.29
N LYS A 140 5.65 -11.84 14.25
CA LYS A 140 4.68 -11.46 15.28
C LYS A 140 3.43 -10.83 14.68
N GLY A 141 3.58 -9.94 13.69
CA GLY A 141 2.45 -9.32 12.99
C GLY A 141 1.55 -10.33 12.28
N LEU A 142 2.13 -11.37 11.68
CA LEU A 142 1.38 -12.45 11.01
C LEU A 142 0.55 -13.30 11.98
N PHE A 143 1.00 -13.47 13.23
CA PHE A 143 0.39 -14.39 14.20
C PHE A 143 -0.30 -13.69 15.39
N GLY A 144 -0.57 -12.39 15.32
CA GLY A 144 -1.31 -11.69 16.40
C GLY A 144 -0.45 -11.30 17.60
N GLY A 145 0.86 -11.19 17.43
CA GLY A 145 1.83 -10.94 18.51
C GLY A 145 1.94 -9.50 19.00
N TYR A 146 1.06 -8.60 18.51
CA TYR A 146 1.02 -7.19 18.91
C TYR A 146 -0.38 -6.80 19.38
N PHE A 147 -0.43 -5.82 20.27
CA PHE A 147 -1.64 -5.05 20.48
C PHE A 147 -1.69 -3.91 19.47
N GLY A 148 -2.85 -3.69 18.87
CA GLY A 148 -3.13 -2.50 18.07
C GLY A 148 -3.78 -1.42 18.92
N ARG A 149 -3.48 -0.16 18.57
CA ARG A 149 -4.04 1.01 19.26
C ARG A 149 -4.56 2.04 18.28
N TYR A 150 -5.63 2.70 18.69
CA TYR A 150 -6.17 3.87 18.01
C TYR A 150 -5.38 5.12 18.36
N SER A 151 -5.23 6.01 17.38
CA SER A 151 -4.56 7.29 17.54
C SER A 151 -5.27 8.37 16.73
N LEU A 152 -5.38 9.55 17.34
CA LEU A 152 -5.94 10.74 16.71
C LEU A 152 -4.84 11.81 16.59
N LEU A 153 -4.30 11.96 15.39
CA LEU A 153 -3.09 12.76 15.13
C LEU A 153 -3.39 13.87 14.12
N PRO A 154 -2.64 14.99 14.13
CA PRO A 154 -2.77 15.98 13.07
C PRO A 154 -2.50 15.38 11.68
N TYR A 155 -3.35 15.70 10.70
CA TYR A 155 -3.23 15.12 9.35
C TYR A 155 -1.91 15.48 8.66
N TYR A 156 -1.35 16.65 8.95
CA TYR A 156 -0.06 17.04 8.37
C TYR A 156 1.10 16.12 8.80
N ASP A 157 1.04 15.49 9.99
CA ASP A 157 2.05 14.53 10.43
C ASP A 157 1.97 13.25 9.59
N LYS A 158 0.75 12.79 9.27
CA LYS A 158 0.55 11.66 8.36
C LYS A 158 0.96 11.97 6.92
N LEU A 159 0.82 13.22 6.48
CA LEU A 159 1.39 13.64 5.20
C LEU A 159 2.92 13.60 5.22
N LYS A 160 3.59 14.05 6.29
CA LYS A 160 5.05 13.96 6.42
C LYS A 160 5.52 12.50 6.41
N GLU A 161 4.81 11.61 7.10
CA GLU A 161 5.10 10.18 7.10
C GLU A 161 4.96 9.59 5.69
N TYR A 162 3.77 9.64 5.09
CA TYR A 162 3.48 8.92 3.86
C TYR A 162 3.99 9.60 2.58
N ARG A 163 3.76 10.91 2.45
CA ARG A 163 4.10 11.66 1.22
C ARG A 163 5.58 12.02 1.17
N ASP A 164 6.14 12.43 2.32
CA ASP A 164 7.49 13.00 2.36
C ASP A 164 8.54 11.93 2.63
N SER A 165 8.42 11.19 3.75
CA SER A 165 9.38 10.14 4.11
C SER A 165 9.19 8.89 3.25
N GLU A 166 7.98 8.34 3.20
CA GLU A 166 7.68 7.12 2.45
C GLU A 166 7.52 7.35 0.94
N GLN A 167 7.47 8.60 0.48
CA GLN A 167 7.38 8.92 -0.96
C GLN A 167 6.18 8.28 -1.69
N ARG A 168 5.08 8.06 -0.96
CA ARG A 168 3.86 7.44 -1.48
C ARG A 168 2.92 8.51 -1.99
N ASP A 169 2.36 8.28 -3.17
CA ASP A 169 1.25 9.08 -3.63
C ASP A 169 0.02 8.78 -2.78
N ILE A 170 -0.84 9.77 -2.56
CA ILE A 170 -2.01 9.62 -1.70
C ILE A 170 -3.27 9.89 -2.50
N TRP A 171 -4.23 8.97 -2.39
CA TRP A 171 -5.60 9.17 -2.82
C TRP A 171 -6.47 9.49 -1.61
N GLU A 172 -7.21 10.59 -1.70
CA GLU A 172 -8.19 11.04 -0.73
C GLU A 172 -9.59 10.84 -1.35
N TYR A 173 -10.46 10.06 -0.71
CA TYR A 173 -11.84 9.82 -1.13
C TYR A 173 -12.78 10.47 -0.12
N ASP A 174 -13.39 11.58 -0.50
CA ASP A 174 -14.35 12.27 0.36
C ASP A 174 -15.63 11.43 0.41
N LEU A 175 -16.10 11.15 1.63
CA LEU A 175 -17.20 10.23 1.87
C LEU A 175 -18.50 11.00 2.08
N ASP A 176 -19.58 10.50 1.47
CA ASP A 176 -20.94 11.02 1.62
C ASP A 176 -21.48 10.61 3.00
N PHE A 177 -20.98 11.25 4.06
CA PHE A 177 -21.51 11.17 5.42
C PHE A 177 -22.04 12.53 5.85
N SER A 178 -23.20 12.54 6.49
CA SER A 178 -23.74 13.73 7.14
C SER A 178 -22.93 14.13 8.37
N GLU A 179 -23.16 15.36 8.86
CA GLU A 179 -22.53 15.83 10.10
C GLU A 179 -22.91 14.97 11.31
N ASP A 180 -24.14 14.46 11.37
CA ASP A 180 -24.63 13.63 12.47
C ASP A 180 -23.99 12.24 12.44
N GLU A 181 -23.88 11.62 11.26
CA GLU A 181 -23.16 10.36 11.08
C GLU A 181 -21.67 10.53 11.44
N THR A 182 -21.06 11.64 11.01
CA THR A 182 -19.68 11.97 11.36
C THR A 182 -19.52 12.16 12.87
N ARG A 183 -20.47 12.85 13.54
CA ARG A 183 -20.45 13.03 14.99
C ARG A 183 -20.53 11.68 15.72
N ARG A 184 -21.45 10.81 15.31
CA ARG A 184 -21.59 9.45 15.87
C ARG A 184 -20.29 8.65 15.75
N MET A 185 -19.59 8.78 14.62
CA MET A 185 -18.26 8.19 14.43
C MET A 185 -17.25 8.71 15.46
N ILE A 186 -17.15 10.03 15.64
CA ILE A 186 -16.21 10.66 16.59
C ILE A 186 -16.53 10.27 18.03
N GLU A 187 -17.81 10.21 18.38
CA GLU A 187 -18.27 9.74 19.68
C GLU A 187 -17.73 8.34 19.96
N HIS A 188 -17.82 7.42 19.01
CA HIS A 188 -17.31 6.06 19.21
C HIS A 188 -15.77 5.97 19.16
N ILE A 189 -15.10 6.76 18.32
CA ILE A 189 -13.62 6.89 18.34
C ILE A 189 -13.14 7.31 19.73
N TRP A 190 -13.87 8.20 20.40
CA TRP A 190 -13.57 8.61 21.76
C TRP A 190 -13.71 7.46 22.77
N GLU A 191 -14.75 6.62 22.66
CA GLU A 191 -14.96 5.45 23.53
C GLU A 191 -13.82 4.42 23.44
N LEU A 192 -13.22 4.31 22.25
CA LEU A 192 -12.10 3.41 21.99
C LEU A 192 -10.74 4.02 22.34
N ASN A 193 -10.70 5.28 22.78
CA ASN A 193 -9.45 5.90 23.19
C ASN A 193 -8.80 5.12 24.35
N GLU A 194 -7.48 4.92 24.26
CA GLU A 194 -6.68 4.15 25.24
C GLU A 194 -7.06 2.68 25.44
N THR A 195 -7.91 2.13 24.57
CA THR A 195 -8.18 0.69 24.48
C THR A 195 -7.20 -0.01 23.55
N HIS A 196 -7.19 -1.34 23.61
CA HIS A 196 -6.39 -2.17 22.71
C HIS A 196 -7.17 -3.41 22.26
N SER A 197 -6.74 -3.94 21.14
CA SER A 197 -7.17 -5.20 20.54
C SER A 197 -5.96 -5.93 19.98
N TYR A 198 -6.02 -7.25 19.82
CA TYR A 198 -4.98 -7.99 19.11
C TYR A 198 -4.85 -7.45 17.68
N TYR A 199 -3.62 -7.40 17.18
CA TYR A 199 -3.32 -6.91 15.84
C TYR A 199 -2.91 -8.07 14.94
N TYR A 200 -3.74 -8.34 13.93
CA TYR A 200 -3.47 -9.34 12.91
C TYR A 200 -3.24 -8.67 11.56
N PHE A 201 -2.07 -8.92 10.95
CA PHE A 201 -1.67 -8.22 9.72
C PHE A 201 -2.64 -8.40 8.54
N PHE A 202 -3.22 -9.60 8.39
CA PHE A 202 -4.12 -9.90 7.28
C PHE A 202 -5.59 -9.60 7.58
N THR A 203 -6.04 -9.59 8.83
CA THR A 203 -7.47 -9.48 9.18
C THR A 203 -7.74 -8.21 9.97
N GLU A 204 -7.45 -8.21 11.28
CA GLU A 204 -7.74 -7.13 12.23
C GLU A 204 -6.68 -6.02 12.18
N ASN A 205 -6.41 -5.53 10.96
CA ASN A 205 -5.41 -4.53 10.69
C ASN A 205 -5.99 -3.10 10.69
N CYS A 206 -5.13 -2.14 10.36
CA CYS A 206 -5.49 -0.72 10.23
C CYS A 206 -6.73 -0.47 9.37
N SER A 207 -6.82 -1.13 8.21
CA SER A 207 -7.87 -0.92 7.23
C SER A 207 -9.20 -1.47 7.71
N TYR A 208 -9.19 -2.64 8.37
CA TYR A 208 -10.39 -3.24 8.95
C TYR A 208 -11.06 -2.35 9.99
N ASN A 209 -10.27 -1.79 10.90
CA ASN A 209 -10.78 -0.94 11.97
C ASN A 209 -11.40 0.37 11.45
N MET A 210 -10.99 0.85 10.26
CA MET A 210 -11.67 1.99 9.63
C MET A 210 -13.08 1.64 9.13
N LEU A 211 -13.32 0.38 8.74
CA LEU A 211 -14.64 -0.08 8.31
C LEU A 211 -15.65 -0.05 9.46
N TRP A 212 -15.23 -0.47 10.66
CA TRP A 212 -16.03 -0.38 11.87
C TRP A 212 -16.50 1.05 12.14
N PHE A 213 -15.61 2.04 12.04
CA PHE A 213 -15.99 3.43 12.24
C PHE A 213 -17.01 3.92 11.21
N MET A 214 -16.86 3.52 9.95
CA MET A 214 -17.81 3.89 8.89
C MET A 214 -19.19 3.26 9.10
N GLU A 215 -19.26 2.00 9.54
CA GLU A 215 -20.53 1.34 9.86
C GLU A 215 -21.18 1.88 11.14
N VAL A 216 -20.39 2.27 12.15
CA VAL A 216 -20.92 2.96 13.33
C VAL A 216 -21.53 4.31 12.93
N ALA A 217 -20.89 5.04 12.02
CA ALA A 217 -21.42 6.29 11.49
C ALA A 217 -22.78 6.06 10.79
N ARG A 218 -22.85 5.07 9.89
CA ARG A 218 -24.07 4.69 9.15
C ARG A 218 -24.33 3.19 9.31
N PRO A 219 -25.20 2.77 10.26
CA PRO A 219 -25.46 1.35 10.54
C PRO A 219 -26.08 0.53 9.41
N THR A 220 -26.52 1.16 8.33
CA THR A 220 -27.02 0.48 7.13
C THR A 220 -25.91 0.07 6.16
N LEU A 221 -24.64 0.39 6.46
CA LEU A 221 -23.49 -0.05 5.67
C LEU A 221 -23.05 -1.45 6.10
N HIS A 222 -22.61 -2.24 5.13
CA HIS A 222 -22.14 -3.62 5.30
C HIS A 222 -20.71 -3.76 4.75
N LEU A 223 -19.83 -2.81 5.06
CA LEU A 223 -18.48 -2.73 4.53
C LEU A 223 -17.59 -3.91 4.94
N ARG A 224 -17.72 -4.39 6.18
CA ARG A 224 -16.94 -5.52 6.71
C ARG A 224 -17.33 -6.85 6.08
N GLU A 225 -18.60 -7.00 5.66
CA GLU A 225 -19.12 -8.24 5.08
C GLU A 225 -18.50 -8.58 3.71
N TYR A 226 -17.83 -7.63 3.05
CA TYR A 226 -17.04 -7.89 1.84
C TYR A 226 -15.75 -8.69 2.11
N PHE A 227 -15.36 -8.87 3.38
CA PHE A 227 -14.08 -9.44 3.77
C PHE A 227 -14.27 -10.69 4.62
N ASN A 228 -13.90 -11.86 4.07
CA ASN A 228 -14.05 -13.15 4.76
C ASN A 228 -12.74 -13.76 5.27
N TYR A 229 -11.61 -13.47 4.59
CA TYR A 229 -10.32 -14.12 4.85
C TYR A 229 -9.21 -13.14 5.18
N GLN A 230 -9.27 -11.95 4.60
CA GLN A 230 -8.26 -10.91 4.74
C GLN A 230 -8.85 -9.55 4.39
N VAL A 231 -8.24 -8.49 4.91
CA VAL A 231 -8.58 -7.10 4.65
C VAL A 231 -7.39 -6.42 4.01
N ILE A 232 -7.45 -6.27 2.69
CA ILE A 232 -6.42 -5.55 1.93
C ILE A 232 -6.79 -4.06 1.89
N PRO A 233 -5.85 -3.13 2.16
CA PRO A 233 -6.15 -1.71 2.21
C PRO A 233 -6.88 -1.16 0.98
N LEU A 234 -6.43 -1.49 -0.23
CA LEU A 234 -7.08 -1.05 -1.47
C LEU A 234 -8.50 -1.62 -1.62
N GLU A 235 -8.74 -2.84 -1.13
CA GLU A 235 -10.06 -3.47 -1.20
C GLU A 235 -11.08 -2.75 -0.29
N THR A 236 -10.63 -2.09 0.79
CA THR A 236 -11.52 -1.22 1.59
C THR A 236 -12.00 0.00 0.82
N ALA A 237 -11.17 0.58 -0.04
CA ALA A 237 -11.60 1.65 -0.96
C ALA A 237 -12.59 1.10 -2.01
N HIS A 238 -12.33 -0.07 -2.58
CA HIS A 238 -13.29 -0.73 -3.48
C HIS A 238 -14.63 -1.00 -2.80
N ALA A 239 -14.65 -1.46 -1.54
CA ALA A 239 -15.87 -1.65 -0.75
C ALA A 239 -16.63 -0.33 -0.55
N SER A 240 -15.95 0.77 -0.20
CA SER A 240 -16.57 2.10 -0.10
C SER A 240 -17.17 2.57 -1.44
N LYS A 241 -16.58 2.22 -2.58
CA LYS A 241 -17.17 2.48 -3.91
C LYS A 241 -18.42 1.64 -4.17
N LEU A 242 -18.41 0.36 -3.78
CA LEU A 242 -19.54 -0.55 -3.97
C LEU A 242 -20.75 -0.12 -3.13
N GLU A 243 -20.52 0.32 -1.90
CA GLU A 243 -21.53 0.93 -1.02
C GLU A 243 -21.95 2.34 -1.45
N LYS A 244 -21.35 2.88 -2.53
CA LYS A 244 -21.67 4.20 -3.12
C LYS A 244 -21.53 5.37 -2.13
N ILE A 245 -20.59 5.27 -1.20
CA ILE A 245 -20.34 6.32 -0.19
C ILE A 245 -19.19 7.26 -0.58
N ILE A 246 -18.63 7.16 -1.79
CA ILE A 246 -17.57 8.06 -2.27
C ILE A 246 -18.18 9.16 -3.12
N GLU A 247 -18.08 10.40 -2.66
CA GLU A 247 -18.58 11.59 -3.35
C GLU A 247 -17.51 12.16 -4.29
N ASP A 248 -16.31 12.40 -3.76
CA ASP A 248 -15.22 13.07 -4.47
C ASP A 248 -13.88 12.34 -4.33
N LYS A 249 -12.97 12.63 -5.25
CA LYS A 249 -11.66 11.97 -5.34
C LYS A 249 -10.56 13.01 -5.54
N PHE A 250 -9.53 12.97 -4.71
CA PHE A 250 -8.40 13.89 -4.79
C PHE A 250 -7.06 13.16 -4.77
N PHE A 251 -6.19 13.52 -5.72
CA PHE A 251 -4.84 12.97 -5.81
C PHE A 251 -3.82 13.95 -5.25
N ARG A 252 -2.95 13.45 -4.37
CA ARG A 252 -1.83 14.19 -3.81
C ARG A 252 -0.51 13.53 -4.23
N PRO A 253 0.32 14.21 -5.05
CA PRO A 253 1.60 13.66 -5.46
C PRO A 253 2.57 13.58 -4.29
N SER A 254 3.40 12.55 -4.30
CA SER A 254 4.50 12.36 -3.37
C SER A 254 5.70 13.24 -3.71
N LYS A 255 6.67 13.34 -2.79
CA LYS A 255 7.96 13.98 -3.10
C LYS A 255 8.65 13.35 -4.30
N ARG A 256 8.54 12.03 -4.45
CA ARG A 256 9.09 11.32 -5.61
C ARG A 256 8.39 11.74 -6.90
N THR A 257 7.06 11.77 -6.92
CA THR A 257 6.29 12.18 -8.10
C THR A 257 6.59 13.63 -8.49
N THR A 258 6.71 14.53 -7.50
CA THR A 258 7.09 15.92 -7.71
C THR A 258 8.51 16.06 -8.28
N LEU A 259 9.51 15.39 -7.68
CA LEU A 259 10.90 15.43 -8.16
C LEU A 259 11.06 14.85 -9.56
N LEU A 260 10.37 13.75 -9.87
CA LEU A 260 10.37 13.18 -11.23
C LEU A 260 9.71 14.12 -12.24
N LYS A 261 8.71 14.91 -11.83
CA LYS A 261 8.15 15.93 -12.71
C LYS A 261 9.16 17.04 -13.01
N TYR A 262 9.93 17.49 -12.02
CA TYR A 262 11.02 18.44 -12.26
C TYR A 262 12.10 17.86 -13.16
N GLU A 263 12.44 16.57 -13.00
CA GLU A 263 13.38 15.87 -13.87
C GLU A 263 12.94 15.87 -15.35
N GLU A 264 11.62 15.84 -15.61
CA GLU A 264 11.09 15.99 -16.97
C GLU A 264 11.13 17.43 -17.52
N LEU A 265 11.10 18.45 -16.64
CA LEU A 265 10.99 19.86 -17.02
C LEU A 265 12.32 20.60 -17.09
N ILE A 266 13.29 20.17 -16.27
CA ILE A 266 14.63 20.74 -16.28
C ILE A 266 15.35 20.27 -17.54
N GLU A 267 15.99 21.20 -18.24
CA GLU A 267 16.80 20.91 -19.42
C GLU A 267 17.92 19.91 -19.08
N LYS A 268 18.24 19.01 -20.01
CA LYS A 268 19.19 17.91 -19.78
C LYS A 268 20.57 18.41 -19.36
N GLU A 269 20.97 19.55 -19.88
CA GLU A 269 22.23 20.21 -19.59
C GLU A 269 22.28 20.73 -18.15
N ASN A 270 21.11 20.97 -17.52
CA ASN A 270 20.97 21.59 -16.20
C ASN A 270 20.50 20.62 -15.10
N ILE A 271 20.17 19.36 -15.45
CA ILE A 271 19.55 18.39 -14.51
C ILE A 271 20.42 18.00 -13.31
N HIS A 272 21.74 18.19 -13.42
CA HIS A 272 22.69 17.92 -12.35
C HIS A 272 22.69 19.02 -11.27
N LEU A 273 22.31 20.26 -11.62
CA LEU A 273 22.41 21.43 -10.75
C LEU A 273 21.61 21.31 -9.44
N PRO A 274 20.40 20.70 -9.39
CA PRO A 274 19.70 20.56 -8.12
C PRO A 274 20.45 19.71 -7.09
N LEU A 275 21.12 18.64 -7.54
CA LEU A 275 21.94 17.79 -6.67
C LEU A 275 23.16 18.56 -6.19
N GLU A 276 23.88 19.22 -7.10
CA GLU A 276 25.08 19.97 -6.80
C GLU A 276 24.83 21.14 -5.84
N LEU A 277 23.69 21.84 -5.97
CA LEU A 277 23.27 22.86 -5.01
C LEU A 277 23.04 22.27 -3.62
N VAL A 278 22.28 21.17 -3.53
CA VAL A 278 21.96 20.53 -2.24
C VAL A 278 23.21 19.94 -1.58
N ASP A 279 24.12 19.38 -2.37
CA ASP A 279 25.43 18.87 -1.92
C ASP A 279 26.46 19.99 -1.73
N SER A 280 26.07 21.24 -2.00
CA SER A 280 26.91 22.44 -1.83
C SER A 280 28.22 22.39 -2.61
N THR A 281 28.25 21.68 -3.74
CA THR A 281 29.40 21.61 -4.66
C THR A 281 29.48 22.82 -5.58
N ILE A 282 28.36 23.51 -5.77
CA ILE A 282 28.26 24.81 -6.44
C ILE A 282 27.51 25.82 -5.55
N SER A 283 27.74 27.09 -5.79
CA SER A 283 27.00 28.18 -5.13
C SER A 283 25.73 28.55 -5.90
N ILE A 284 24.73 29.07 -5.18
CA ILE A 284 23.49 29.55 -5.81
C ILE A 284 23.72 30.69 -6.82
N ASP A 285 24.74 31.50 -6.60
CA ASP A 285 25.11 32.61 -7.48
C ASP A 285 25.52 32.13 -8.88
N GLU A 286 26.10 30.93 -9.00
CA GLU A 286 26.46 30.33 -10.29
C GLU A 286 25.21 30.05 -11.14
N VAL A 287 24.14 29.53 -10.52
CA VAL A 287 22.86 29.30 -11.19
C VAL A 287 22.15 30.63 -11.49
N LEU A 288 22.12 31.56 -10.53
CA LEU A 288 21.40 32.83 -10.69
C LEU A 288 22.03 33.76 -11.72
N ARG A 289 23.36 33.81 -11.80
CA ARG A 289 24.11 34.72 -12.71
C ARG A 289 24.39 34.11 -14.08
N SER A 290 24.23 32.79 -14.25
CA SER A 290 24.40 32.16 -15.55
C SER A 290 23.48 32.80 -16.61
N GLY A 291 24.08 33.29 -17.70
CA GLY A 291 23.36 33.83 -18.85
C GLY A 291 22.75 32.75 -19.74
N ASP A 292 23.25 31.52 -19.62
CA ASP A 292 22.86 30.38 -20.47
C ASP A 292 21.58 29.70 -19.96
N ILE A 293 21.23 29.89 -18.68
CA ILE A 293 20.04 29.31 -18.07
C ILE A 293 18.88 30.30 -18.15
N GLN A 294 17.80 29.90 -18.80
CA GLN A 294 16.59 30.73 -18.86
C GLN A 294 15.97 30.92 -17.47
N LYS A 295 15.26 32.04 -17.28
CA LYS A 295 14.66 32.39 -15.99
C LYS A 295 13.76 31.28 -15.40
N GLN A 296 12.93 30.65 -16.24
CA GLN A 296 12.06 29.56 -15.81
C GLN A 296 12.85 28.30 -15.42
N GLN A 297 13.95 28.01 -16.12
CA GLN A 297 14.84 26.89 -15.76
C GLN A 297 15.50 27.12 -14.40
N LYS A 298 15.94 28.35 -14.09
CA LYS A 298 16.43 28.71 -12.75
C LYS A 298 15.38 28.45 -11.66
N MET A 299 14.10 28.75 -11.94
CA MET A 299 13.01 28.45 -11.01
C MET A 299 12.86 26.95 -10.78
N TYR A 300 12.80 26.15 -11.85
CA TYR A 300 12.69 24.69 -11.74
C TYR A 300 13.87 24.06 -11.00
N ILE A 301 15.10 24.52 -11.26
CA ILE A 301 16.30 24.06 -10.56
C ILE A 301 16.17 24.31 -9.05
N LEU A 302 15.82 25.54 -8.65
CA LEU A 302 15.69 25.90 -7.23
C LEU A 302 14.51 25.20 -6.54
N GLU A 303 13.38 25.04 -7.23
CA GLU A 303 12.23 24.30 -6.71
C GLU A 303 12.56 22.82 -6.52
N ALA A 304 13.24 22.20 -7.49
CA ALA A 304 13.74 20.83 -7.36
C ALA A 304 14.77 20.69 -6.24
N SER A 305 15.68 21.66 -6.07
CA SER A 305 16.63 21.70 -4.96
C SER A 305 15.93 21.74 -3.60
N ILE A 306 14.87 22.54 -3.46
CA ILE A 306 14.08 22.62 -2.21
C ILE A 306 13.40 21.28 -1.93
N GLU A 307 12.74 20.68 -2.93
CA GLU A 307 12.09 19.37 -2.77
C GLU A 307 13.08 18.26 -2.42
N LEU A 308 14.26 18.28 -3.06
CA LEU A 308 15.34 17.32 -2.84
C LEU A 308 15.97 17.50 -1.45
N LEU A 309 16.12 18.73 -0.99
CA LEU A 309 16.62 19.08 0.33
C LEU A 309 15.68 18.57 1.43
N GLU A 310 14.37 18.83 1.28
CA GLU A 310 13.33 18.28 2.17
C GLU A 310 13.32 16.75 2.14
N TYR A 311 13.51 16.13 0.98
CA TYR A 311 13.64 14.68 0.86
C TYR A 311 14.85 14.15 1.62
N LYS A 312 16.05 14.72 1.44
CA LYS A 312 17.25 14.32 2.19
C LYS A 312 17.05 14.48 3.70
N PHE A 313 16.38 15.55 4.14
CA PHE A 313 16.06 15.76 5.56
C PHE A 313 15.09 14.69 6.09
N SER A 314 14.03 14.36 5.33
CA SER A 314 13.08 13.30 5.72
C SER A 314 13.70 11.91 5.83
N LYS A 315 14.82 11.68 5.14
CA LYS A 315 15.63 10.44 5.20
C LYS A 315 16.80 10.52 6.17
N SER A 316 16.87 11.55 7.01
CA SER A 316 17.96 11.80 7.95
C SER A 316 19.35 11.80 7.30
N LYS A 317 19.43 12.24 6.03
CA LYS A 317 20.69 12.34 5.26
C LYS A 317 21.36 13.72 5.38
N ILE A 318 20.75 14.66 6.10
CA ILE A 318 21.26 16.01 6.33
C ILE A 318 20.83 16.49 7.72
N GLU A 319 21.75 17.16 8.42
CA GLU A 319 21.47 17.75 9.73
C GLU A 319 20.48 18.90 9.65
N LYS A 320 19.71 19.09 10.71
CA LYS A 320 18.62 20.07 10.77
C LYS A 320 19.11 21.50 10.54
N GLU A 321 20.24 21.88 11.14
CA GLU A 321 20.79 23.24 11.04
C GLU A 321 21.15 23.54 9.58
N ARG A 322 21.87 22.62 8.92
CA ARG A 322 22.26 22.75 7.52
C ARG A 322 21.05 22.77 6.58
N TYR A 323 20.06 21.91 6.86
CA TYR A 323 18.79 21.91 6.15
C TYR A 323 18.10 23.29 6.21
N LEU A 324 17.99 23.89 7.40
CA LEU A 324 17.32 25.17 7.58
C LEU A 324 18.06 26.32 6.87
N GLU A 325 19.39 26.31 6.90
CA GLU A 325 20.23 27.28 6.18
C GLU A 325 19.98 27.22 4.67
N LEU A 326 20.15 26.05 4.06
CA LEU A 326 19.97 25.85 2.62
C LEU A 326 18.52 26.11 2.20
N PHE A 327 17.54 25.67 3.00
CA PHE A 327 16.14 25.88 2.72
C PHE A 327 15.80 27.38 2.68
N HIS A 328 16.32 28.15 3.64
CA HIS A 328 16.14 29.60 3.66
C HIS A 328 16.81 30.28 2.45
N GLU A 329 18.05 29.90 2.13
CA GLU A 329 18.82 30.42 1.00
C GLU A 329 18.08 30.17 -0.33
N PHE A 330 17.71 28.92 -0.59
CA PHE A 330 17.06 28.50 -1.83
C PHE A 330 15.67 29.14 -1.96
N SER A 331 14.90 29.18 -0.88
CA SER A 331 13.57 29.82 -0.87
C SER A 331 13.65 31.32 -1.16
N LYS A 332 14.65 32.01 -0.58
CA LYS A 332 14.87 33.45 -0.81
C LYS A 332 15.25 33.73 -2.27
N ALA A 333 16.18 32.95 -2.82
CA ALA A 333 16.57 33.06 -4.21
C ALA A 333 15.40 32.75 -5.16
N ARG A 334 14.65 31.69 -4.88
CA ARG A 334 13.47 31.33 -5.68
C ARG A 334 12.43 32.43 -5.67
N ALA A 335 12.15 33.04 -4.52
CA ALA A 335 11.23 34.16 -4.39
C ALA A 335 11.67 35.39 -5.23
N SER A 336 12.98 35.65 -5.32
CA SER A 336 13.51 36.78 -6.10
C SER A 336 13.25 36.68 -7.61
N LEU A 337 13.01 35.47 -8.12
CA LEU A 337 12.70 35.25 -9.54
C LEU A 337 11.24 35.61 -9.88
N GLY A 338 10.36 35.82 -8.90
CA GLY A 338 8.95 36.14 -9.11
C GLY A 338 8.09 34.92 -9.47
N GLN A 339 6.92 35.15 -10.07
CA GLN A 339 5.99 34.08 -10.44
C GLN A 339 6.54 33.27 -11.61
N GLY A 340 6.49 31.95 -11.47
CA GLY A 340 6.81 30.99 -12.54
C GLY A 340 5.59 30.18 -12.93
N ASP A 341 5.80 29.25 -13.85
CA ASP A 341 4.77 28.29 -14.25
C ASP A 341 4.35 27.39 -13.09
N LYS A 342 3.06 27.05 -13.04
CA LYS A 342 2.55 26.09 -12.06
C LYS A 342 2.97 24.68 -12.46
N LEU A 343 3.47 23.91 -11.50
CA LEU A 343 3.80 22.51 -11.71
C LEU A 343 2.53 21.70 -12.04
N ASP A 344 2.43 21.24 -13.29
CA ASP A 344 1.32 20.40 -13.76
C ASP A 344 1.71 18.92 -13.73
N ILE A 345 1.25 18.22 -12.68
CA ILE A 345 1.44 16.78 -12.49
C ILE A 345 0.19 16.07 -12.98
N LYS A 346 0.34 15.27 -14.03
CA LYS A 346 -0.74 14.42 -14.54
C LYS A 346 -1.17 13.44 -13.44
N THR A 347 -2.45 13.48 -13.09
CA THR A 347 -3.04 12.51 -12.16
C THR A 347 -2.94 11.10 -12.74
N PRO A 348 -2.36 10.13 -12.01
CA PRO A 348 -2.29 8.75 -12.46
C PRO A 348 -3.68 8.09 -12.46
N PRO A 349 -3.83 6.91 -13.09
CA PRO A 349 -5.02 6.09 -12.92
C PRO A 349 -5.39 5.90 -11.45
N ASN A 350 -6.69 5.96 -11.14
CA ASN A 350 -7.16 5.81 -9.78
C ASN A 350 -7.11 4.32 -9.34
N PRO A 351 -6.51 3.99 -8.19
CA PRO A 351 -6.48 2.63 -7.65
C PRO A 351 -7.87 2.00 -7.50
N ILE A 352 -8.91 2.79 -7.25
CA ILE A 352 -10.30 2.27 -7.10
C ILE A 352 -10.91 1.77 -8.41
N ASP A 353 -10.23 2.02 -9.52
CA ASP A 353 -10.58 1.54 -10.85
C ASP A 353 -9.61 0.42 -11.30
N SER A 354 -8.72 -0.05 -10.41
CA SER A 354 -7.89 -1.24 -10.64
C SER A 354 -8.71 -2.52 -10.57
N HIS A 355 -8.11 -3.63 -11.00
CA HIS A 355 -8.70 -4.93 -10.72
C HIS A 355 -8.68 -5.24 -9.21
N ARG A 356 -9.54 -6.15 -8.80
CA ARG A 356 -9.64 -6.66 -7.42
C ARG A 356 -8.50 -7.64 -7.09
N ALA A 357 -8.27 -7.90 -5.81
CA ALA A 357 -7.12 -8.67 -5.32
C ALA A 357 -7.18 -10.18 -5.58
N ILE A 358 -8.36 -10.82 -5.54
CA ILE A 358 -8.48 -12.25 -5.80
C ILE A 358 -8.53 -12.47 -7.30
N ARG A 359 -7.72 -13.38 -7.85
CA ARG A 359 -7.74 -13.78 -9.25
C ARG A 359 -8.08 -15.25 -9.40
N ALA A 360 -9.10 -15.56 -10.19
CA ALA A 360 -9.32 -16.90 -10.75
C ALA A 360 -8.92 -16.90 -12.24
N SER A 361 -8.27 -17.97 -12.68
CA SER A 361 -7.74 -18.10 -14.02
C SER A 361 -8.20 -19.41 -14.65
N ILE A 362 -8.65 -19.33 -15.90
CA ILE A 362 -8.85 -20.49 -16.76
C ILE A 362 -8.01 -20.28 -18.02
N GLY A 363 -7.30 -21.31 -18.44
CA GLY A 363 -6.41 -21.20 -19.60
C GLY A 363 -6.31 -22.48 -20.40
N GLY A 364 -5.77 -22.33 -21.60
CA GLY A 364 -5.46 -23.42 -22.50
C GLY A 364 -4.22 -23.06 -23.32
N GLY A 365 -3.56 -24.07 -23.86
CA GLY A 365 -2.30 -23.85 -24.54
C GLY A 365 -1.73 -25.10 -25.19
N SER A 366 -0.47 -24.97 -25.57
CA SER A 366 0.36 -26.06 -26.07
C SER A 366 1.68 -26.08 -25.29
N ARG A 367 2.12 -27.27 -24.89
CA ARG A 367 3.48 -27.52 -24.39
C ARG A 367 4.10 -28.63 -25.21
N ASP A 368 5.21 -28.33 -25.87
CA ASP A 368 5.94 -29.18 -26.81
C ASP A 368 5.07 -29.73 -27.96
N GLY A 369 4.09 -28.93 -28.39
CA GLY A 369 3.13 -29.29 -29.43
C GLY A 369 1.83 -29.89 -28.90
N ASP A 370 1.83 -30.43 -27.68
CA ASP A 370 0.66 -31.09 -27.09
C ASP A 370 -0.28 -30.12 -26.37
N SER A 371 -1.59 -30.35 -26.52
CA SER A 371 -2.61 -29.53 -25.88
C SER A 371 -2.57 -29.67 -24.35
N ILE A 372 -2.82 -28.59 -23.63
CA ILE A 372 -2.83 -28.57 -22.16
C ILE A 372 -3.81 -27.51 -21.65
N GLY A 373 -4.55 -27.83 -20.59
CA GLY A 373 -5.45 -26.92 -19.89
C GLY A 373 -4.82 -26.38 -18.60
N PHE A 374 -5.25 -25.19 -18.16
CA PHE A 374 -4.77 -24.56 -16.93
C PHE A 374 -5.93 -24.04 -16.07
N LEU A 375 -5.80 -24.19 -14.76
CA LEU A 375 -6.67 -23.59 -13.76
C LEU A 375 -5.80 -22.91 -12.71
N GLY A 376 -6.15 -21.69 -12.31
CA GLY A 376 -5.38 -20.93 -11.34
C GLY A 376 -6.24 -20.18 -10.34
N ILE A 377 -5.71 -20.01 -9.13
CA ILE A 377 -6.28 -19.17 -8.08
C ILE A 377 -5.16 -18.42 -7.36
N ARG A 378 -5.35 -17.12 -7.18
CA ARG A 378 -4.52 -16.27 -6.33
C ARG A 378 -5.42 -15.50 -5.39
N PRO A 379 -5.30 -15.65 -4.06
CA PRO A 379 -6.22 -15.01 -3.12
C PRO A 379 -5.86 -13.55 -2.83
N ALA A 380 -4.67 -13.07 -3.15
CA ALA A 380 -4.25 -11.73 -2.72
C ALA A 380 -3.40 -11.01 -3.78
N TYR A 381 -3.53 -9.68 -3.79
CA TYR A 381 -2.68 -8.74 -4.52
C TYR A 381 -2.55 -9.01 -6.03
N HIS A 382 -1.52 -8.42 -6.65
CA HIS A 382 -1.30 -8.37 -8.09
C HIS A 382 0.13 -8.77 -8.45
N ASP A 383 0.29 -9.25 -9.67
CA ASP A 383 1.56 -9.58 -10.29
C ASP A 383 1.96 -8.60 -11.42
N LEU A 384 3.21 -8.69 -11.89
CA LEU A 384 3.71 -7.86 -12.99
C LEU A 384 3.05 -8.18 -14.35
N GLU A 385 2.39 -9.33 -14.49
CA GLU A 385 1.67 -9.74 -15.69
C GLU A 385 0.20 -9.31 -15.67
N ASP A 386 -0.34 -8.91 -14.53
CA ASP A 386 -1.66 -8.32 -14.39
C ASP A 386 -1.73 -6.92 -15.01
N SER A 387 -2.95 -6.34 -15.08
CA SER A 387 -3.07 -4.96 -15.51
C SER A 387 -2.52 -4.03 -14.44
N ASN A 388 -1.51 -3.23 -14.79
CA ASN A 388 -0.94 -2.21 -13.91
C ASN A 388 -1.85 -0.97 -13.71
N TYR A 389 -3.07 -0.95 -14.25
CA TYR A 389 -3.96 0.20 -14.16
C TYR A 389 -4.38 0.45 -12.71
N GLY A 390 -3.97 1.59 -12.16
CA GLY A 390 -4.24 1.96 -10.77
C GLY A 390 -3.22 1.42 -9.76
N PHE A 391 -2.22 0.65 -10.22
CA PHE A 391 -1.13 0.14 -9.39
C PHE A 391 0.17 0.91 -9.62
N LEU A 392 1.04 0.91 -8.61
CA LEU A 392 2.37 1.48 -8.75
C LEU A 392 3.21 0.57 -9.65
N ARG A 393 3.74 1.16 -10.72
CA ARG A 393 4.61 0.48 -11.69
C ARG A 393 5.80 -0.21 -11.03
N GLY A 394 6.13 -1.43 -11.49
CA GLY A 394 7.30 -2.17 -11.03
C GLY A 394 7.13 -2.76 -9.62
N THR A 395 5.90 -2.86 -9.13
CA THR A 395 5.57 -3.55 -7.89
C THR A 395 4.88 -4.88 -8.21
N GLN A 396 5.17 -5.92 -7.43
CA GLN A 396 4.34 -7.12 -7.34
C GLN A 396 4.45 -7.67 -5.93
N ILE A 397 3.34 -8.11 -5.36
CA ILE A 397 3.33 -8.88 -4.14
C ILE A 397 2.35 -10.02 -4.37
N GLU A 398 2.75 -11.25 -4.11
CA GLU A 398 1.93 -12.43 -4.33
C GLU A 398 2.02 -13.31 -3.09
N PHE A 399 0.94 -13.32 -2.31
CA PHE A 399 0.78 -14.15 -1.12
C PHE A 399 -0.16 -15.27 -1.47
N LEU A 400 0.41 -16.47 -1.56
CA LEU A 400 -0.24 -17.65 -2.13
C LEU A 400 -0.57 -17.48 -3.63
N ASN A 401 -0.26 -18.48 -4.43
CA ASN A 401 -0.79 -18.66 -5.78
C ASN A 401 -0.78 -20.16 -6.05
N LEU A 402 -1.78 -20.67 -6.75
CA LEU A 402 -1.80 -22.05 -7.22
C LEU A 402 -2.22 -22.06 -8.68
N GLU A 403 -1.37 -22.61 -9.54
CA GLU A 403 -1.66 -22.92 -10.94
C GLU A 403 -1.50 -24.43 -11.15
N LEU A 404 -2.54 -25.04 -11.68
CA LEU A 404 -2.59 -26.45 -12.03
C LEU A 404 -2.70 -26.57 -13.55
N SER A 405 -2.04 -27.58 -14.11
CA SER A 405 -2.23 -27.98 -15.49
C SER A 405 -2.90 -29.34 -15.59
N TYR A 406 -3.64 -29.54 -16.67
CA TYR A 406 -4.33 -30.79 -16.96
C TYR A 406 -4.02 -31.25 -18.39
N ARG A 407 -3.49 -32.46 -18.52
CA ARG A 407 -3.13 -33.11 -19.78
C ARG A 407 -3.29 -34.62 -19.62
N ASP A 408 -3.85 -35.30 -20.63
CA ASP A 408 -3.94 -36.77 -20.69
C ASP A 408 -4.50 -37.47 -19.43
N SER A 409 -5.39 -36.78 -18.69
CA SER A 409 -5.96 -37.21 -17.40
C SER A 409 -5.04 -37.05 -16.18
N ASP A 410 -3.86 -36.47 -16.36
CA ASP A 410 -2.94 -36.11 -15.29
C ASP A 410 -3.13 -34.63 -14.91
N LEU A 411 -3.21 -34.40 -13.60
CA LEU A 411 -3.28 -33.07 -13.00
C LEU A 411 -1.94 -32.79 -12.32
N GLU A 412 -1.24 -31.75 -12.76
CA GLU A 412 0.09 -31.42 -12.25
C GLU A 412 0.14 -29.98 -11.74
N VAL A 413 1.03 -29.71 -10.78
CA VAL A 413 1.28 -28.35 -10.29
C VAL A 413 2.23 -27.64 -11.25
N GLU A 414 1.86 -26.44 -11.68
CA GLU A 414 2.68 -25.57 -12.52
C GLU A 414 3.44 -24.54 -11.68
N ASP A 415 2.71 -23.90 -10.77
CA ASP A 415 3.22 -22.93 -9.82
C ASP A 415 2.41 -23.05 -8.52
N ALA A 416 3.09 -23.10 -7.38
CA ALA A 416 2.49 -22.95 -6.07
C ALA A 416 3.33 -21.96 -5.26
N THR A 417 3.08 -20.66 -5.40
CA THR A 417 3.83 -19.63 -4.69
C THR A 417 3.31 -19.50 -3.27
N ILE A 418 4.19 -19.40 -2.26
CA ILE A 418 3.82 -19.02 -0.88
C ILE A 418 3.98 -17.51 -0.71
N LEU A 419 5.13 -17.00 -1.16
CA LEU A 419 5.52 -15.61 -1.05
C LEU A 419 6.18 -15.18 -2.36
N SER A 420 5.78 -14.04 -2.90
CA SER A 420 6.57 -13.31 -3.88
C SER A 420 6.50 -11.82 -3.58
N ILE A 421 7.64 -11.15 -3.51
CA ILE A 421 7.69 -9.68 -3.42
C ILE A 421 8.74 -9.20 -4.39
N VAL A 422 8.34 -8.31 -5.29
CA VAL A 422 9.17 -7.73 -6.34
C VAL A 422 9.08 -6.22 -6.26
N SER A 423 10.23 -5.57 -6.27
CA SER A 423 10.37 -4.13 -6.33
C SER A 423 11.39 -3.76 -7.41
N LEU A 424 10.90 -3.33 -8.55
CA LEU A 424 11.70 -2.86 -9.67
C LEU A 424 11.76 -1.34 -9.63
N ALA A 425 12.40 -0.78 -8.60
CA ALA A 425 12.50 0.67 -8.43
C ALA A 425 13.31 1.31 -9.57
N GLN A 426 12.64 2.06 -10.44
CA GLN A 426 13.30 2.74 -11.55
C GLN A 426 14.17 3.88 -11.01
N ARG A 427 15.45 3.84 -11.38
CA ARG A 427 16.44 4.87 -11.09
C ARG A 427 16.18 6.11 -11.95
N SER A 428 16.53 7.25 -11.39
CA SER A 428 16.42 8.56 -12.02
C SER A 428 17.62 9.43 -11.59
N HIS A 429 17.73 10.66 -12.09
CA HIS A 429 18.78 11.59 -11.65
C HIS A 429 18.74 11.83 -10.13
N PHE A 430 17.55 11.89 -9.53
CA PHE A 430 17.38 12.14 -8.09
C PHE A 430 17.27 10.88 -7.22
N PHE A 431 17.09 9.70 -7.82
CA PHE A 431 16.85 8.45 -7.10
C PHE A 431 17.75 7.31 -7.56
N ASP A 432 18.55 6.78 -6.65
CA ASP A 432 19.57 5.76 -6.87
C ASP A 432 19.23 4.39 -6.25
N ASN A 433 17.94 4.14 -6.03
CA ASN A 433 17.45 2.93 -5.37
C ASN A 433 17.84 1.64 -6.11
N LEU A 434 18.05 0.57 -5.35
CA LEU A 434 18.20 -0.79 -5.88
C LEU A 434 16.83 -1.40 -6.16
N SER A 435 16.77 -2.23 -7.18
CA SER A 435 15.66 -3.16 -7.38
C SER A 435 15.95 -4.47 -6.64
N TRP A 436 14.92 -5.15 -6.17
CA TRP A 436 15.07 -6.44 -5.50
C TRP A 436 13.84 -7.30 -5.76
N ARG A 437 14.01 -8.62 -5.66
CA ARG A 437 12.90 -9.57 -5.76
C ARG A 437 13.14 -10.78 -4.90
N THR A 438 12.07 -11.38 -4.44
CA THR A 438 12.11 -12.67 -3.75
C THR A 438 10.93 -13.53 -4.16
N LYS A 439 11.14 -14.84 -4.18
CA LYS A 439 10.10 -15.83 -4.39
C LYS A 439 10.40 -17.07 -3.55
N PHE A 440 9.36 -17.61 -2.92
CA PHE A 440 9.35 -18.91 -2.27
C PHE A 440 8.10 -19.67 -2.69
N GLY A 441 8.26 -20.93 -3.10
CA GLY A 441 7.15 -21.76 -3.55
C GLY A 441 7.62 -22.92 -4.41
N TRP A 442 6.71 -23.57 -5.13
CA TRP A 442 7.02 -24.61 -6.09
C TRP A 442 6.85 -24.09 -7.51
N ASP A 443 7.80 -24.36 -8.38
CA ASP A 443 7.64 -24.14 -9.81
C ASP A 443 8.27 -25.26 -10.63
N ARG A 444 7.85 -25.36 -11.90
CA ARG A 444 8.41 -26.31 -12.87
C ARG A 444 9.64 -25.77 -13.60
N ASN A 445 10.35 -24.81 -13.01
CA ASN A 445 11.56 -24.26 -13.63
C ASN A 445 12.83 -25.03 -13.24
N SER A 446 12.76 -26.05 -12.38
CA SER A 446 13.88 -26.96 -12.12
C SER A 446 14.36 -27.70 -13.38
N LEU A 447 15.53 -28.33 -13.31
CA LEU A 447 16.21 -29.03 -14.40
C LEU A 447 15.46 -30.30 -14.87
N ASP A 448 14.75 -30.95 -13.97
CA ASP A 448 13.94 -32.17 -14.16
C ASP A 448 12.52 -31.92 -14.72
N SER A 449 12.11 -30.65 -14.85
CA SER A 449 10.78 -30.24 -15.34
C SER A 449 9.60 -30.65 -14.46
N SER A 450 9.84 -31.09 -13.22
CA SER A 450 8.82 -31.32 -12.20
C SER A 450 8.68 -30.10 -11.29
N ALA A 451 7.56 -30.02 -10.56
CA ALA A 451 7.30 -28.94 -9.62
C ALA A 451 8.16 -29.13 -8.36
N ASN A 452 9.15 -28.26 -8.17
CA ASN A 452 10.10 -28.34 -7.06
C ASN A 452 10.08 -27.09 -6.22
N PHE A 453 10.26 -27.26 -4.90
CA PHE A 453 10.33 -26.14 -4.00
C PHE A 453 11.56 -25.31 -4.31
N MET A 454 11.41 -24.00 -4.35
CA MET A 454 12.45 -23.06 -4.69
C MET A 454 12.41 -21.83 -3.79
N GLY A 455 13.59 -21.25 -3.59
CA GLY A 455 13.74 -19.97 -2.93
C GLY A 455 14.74 -19.10 -3.67
N THR A 456 14.45 -17.82 -3.82
CA THR A 456 15.36 -16.84 -4.43
C THR A 456 15.27 -15.48 -3.74
N VAL A 457 16.40 -14.79 -3.67
CA VAL A 457 16.52 -13.40 -3.23
C VAL A 457 17.46 -12.69 -4.21
N GLY A 458 16.87 -11.94 -5.12
CA GLY A 458 17.56 -11.22 -6.17
C GLY A 458 17.72 -9.73 -5.88
N VAL A 459 18.77 -9.14 -6.43
CA VAL A 459 19.05 -7.70 -6.39
C VAL A 459 19.44 -7.21 -7.77
N GLY A 460 19.12 -5.97 -8.09
CA GLY A 460 19.37 -5.44 -9.41
C GLY A 460 19.09 -3.96 -9.54
N LEU A 461 18.94 -3.53 -10.78
CA LEU A 461 18.73 -2.14 -11.16
C LEU A 461 17.62 -2.08 -12.21
N SER A 462 16.81 -1.02 -12.15
CA SER A 462 15.79 -0.75 -13.16
C SER A 462 15.88 0.69 -13.64
N TRP A 463 15.53 0.91 -14.91
CA TRP A 463 15.42 2.23 -15.54
C TRP A 463 14.13 2.28 -16.34
N GLY A 464 13.46 3.43 -16.33
CA GLY A 464 12.18 3.55 -17.02
C GLY A 464 11.91 4.94 -17.56
N ASN A 465 10.95 4.98 -18.48
CA ASN A 465 10.43 6.20 -19.08
C ASN A 465 8.90 6.08 -19.27
N LYS A 466 8.32 6.99 -20.04
CA LYS A 466 6.88 7.05 -20.34
C LYS A 466 6.35 5.87 -21.19
N LEU A 467 7.21 5.11 -21.85
CA LEU A 467 6.84 3.95 -22.68
C LEU A 467 6.84 2.64 -21.89
N GLY A 468 7.88 2.47 -21.07
CA GLY A 468 8.25 1.18 -20.51
C GLY A 468 9.43 1.30 -19.54
N TYR A 469 9.81 0.19 -18.93
CA TYR A 469 10.99 0.10 -18.08
C TYR A 469 11.74 -1.19 -18.37
N THR A 470 13.04 -1.15 -18.15
CA THR A 470 13.92 -2.31 -18.23
C THR A 470 14.56 -2.54 -16.88
N TYR A 471 15.01 -3.76 -16.66
CA TYR A 471 15.71 -4.13 -15.44
C TYR A 471 16.74 -5.21 -15.70
N ILE A 472 17.74 -5.26 -14.84
CA ILE A 472 18.74 -6.32 -14.77
C ILE A 472 18.82 -6.79 -13.32
N MET A 473 18.77 -8.09 -13.09
CA MET A 473 18.86 -8.69 -11.75
C MET A 473 19.96 -9.75 -11.71
N ALA A 474 20.56 -9.91 -10.53
CA ALA A 474 21.28 -11.09 -10.12
C ALA A 474 20.42 -11.85 -9.11
N ASP A 475 20.18 -13.13 -9.38
CA ASP A 475 19.18 -13.97 -8.70
C ASP A 475 19.84 -15.28 -8.24
N PRO A 476 20.52 -15.30 -7.08
CA PRO A 476 20.86 -16.56 -6.43
C PRO A 476 19.58 -17.29 -6.04
N LEU A 477 19.56 -18.60 -6.23
CA LEU A 477 18.41 -19.45 -5.94
C LEU A 477 18.83 -20.86 -5.54
N PHE A 478 17.91 -21.57 -4.90
CA PHE A 478 18.02 -23.00 -4.65
C PHE A 478 16.72 -23.70 -5.03
N TYR A 479 16.84 -24.99 -5.37
CA TYR A 479 15.75 -25.94 -5.52
C TYR A 479 15.93 -27.10 -4.53
N LEU A 480 14.82 -27.62 -3.99
CA LEU A 480 14.77 -28.85 -3.20
C LEU A 480 13.99 -29.92 -3.98
N ASP A 481 14.68 -30.98 -4.39
CA ASP A 481 14.16 -32.11 -5.16
C ASP A 481 14.87 -33.42 -4.73
N GLY A 482 14.58 -33.86 -3.49
CA GLY A 482 15.35 -34.91 -2.81
C GLY A 482 16.74 -34.43 -2.34
N ASP A 483 17.55 -33.95 -3.27
CA ASP A 483 18.82 -33.25 -3.03
C ASP A 483 18.66 -31.73 -3.24
N SER A 484 19.52 -30.93 -2.59
CA SER A 484 19.55 -29.48 -2.80
C SER A 484 20.37 -29.12 -4.03
N LYS A 485 19.78 -28.39 -4.98
CA LYS A 485 20.47 -27.83 -6.16
C LYS A 485 20.56 -26.31 -5.98
N SER A 486 21.75 -25.74 -6.08
CA SER A 486 21.94 -24.28 -5.99
C SER A 486 22.34 -23.70 -7.33
N ALA A 487 21.87 -22.50 -7.65
CA ALA A 487 22.27 -21.79 -8.85
C ALA A 487 22.47 -20.30 -8.60
N ILE A 488 23.36 -19.71 -9.40
CA ILE A 488 23.45 -18.26 -9.55
C ILE A 488 22.82 -17.92 -10.90
N GLY A 489 21.79 -17.09 -10.88
CA GLY A 489 21.10 -16.60 -12.06
C GLY A 489 21.32 -15.12 -12.31
N GLY A 490 21.13 -14.71 -13.56
CA GLY A 490 20.92 -13.32 -13.93
C GLY A 490 19.72 -13.21 -14.85
N SER A 491 19.00 -12.10 -14.76
CA SER A 491 17.87 -11.80 -15.64
C SER A 491 17.96 -10.40 -16.23
N ILE A 492 17.48 -10.26 -17.45
CA ILE A 492 17.23 -8.97 -18.09
C ILE A 492 15.76 -8.97 -18.51
N GLY A 493 15.04 -7.93 -18.09
CA GLY A 493 13.63 -7.80 -18.42
C GLY A 493 13.27 -6.43 -18.98
N MET A 494 12.14 -6.39 -19.68
CA MET A 494 11.56 -5.22 -20.29
C MET A 494 10.04 -5.30 -20.16
N VAL A 495 9.44 -4.19 -19.73
CA VAL A 495 8.00 -4.03 -19.57
C VAL A 495 7.55 -2.80 -20.34
N LEU A 496 6.57 -2.97 -21.22
CA LEU A 496 5.91 -1.91 -21.98
C LEU A 496 4.50 -1.72 -21.43
N ASP A 497 4.23 -0.53 -20.88
CA ASP A 497 3.05 -0.32 -20.03
C ASP A 497 2.44 1.08 -20.17
N LYS A 498 2.76 1.78 -21.26
CA LYS A 498 2.24 3.11 -21.58
C LYS A 498 0.72 3.17 -21.69
N TYR A 499 0.12 2.11 -22.23
CA TYR A 499 -1.30 2.10 -22.56
C TYR A 499 -2.09 1.46 -21.43
N SER A 500 -3.16 2.11 -20.98
CA SER A 500 -4.00 1.64 -19.87
C SER A 500 -4.74 0.32 -20.12
N SER A 501 -4.85 -0.09 -21.39
CA SER A 501 -5.58 -1.29 -21.81
C SER A 501 -4.67 -2.48 -22.10
N MET A 502 -3.35 -2.31 -22.14
CA MET A 502 -2.42 -3.38 -22.48
C MET A 502 -1.04 -3.21 -21.85
N SER A 503 -0.41 -4.32 -21.52
CA SER A 503 0.99 -4.38 -21.10
C SER A 503 1.71 -5.55 -21.76
N SER A 504 2.99 -5.39 -22.04
CA SER A 504 3.86 -6.45 -22.53
C SER A 504 5.02 -6.64 -21.57
N ASN A 505 5.30 -7.87 -21.16
CA ASN A 505 6.47 -8.22 -20.36
C ASN A 505 7.35 -9.17 -21.15
N ILE A 506 8.66 -8.94 -21.13
CA ILE A 506 9.67 -9.79 -21.74
C ILE A 506 10.76 -9.99 -20.70
N GLU A 507 11.11 -11.22 -20.39
CA GLU A 507 12.20 -11.54 -19.46
C GLU A 507 13.05 -12.67 -20.01
N ALA A 508 14.37 -12.46 -20.01
CA ALA A 508 15.36 -13.48 -20.33
C ALA A 508 16.17 -13.79 -19.08
N ILE A 509 16.30 -15.06 -18.74
CA ILE A 509 17.00 -15.56 -17.56
C ILE A 509 18.10 -16.53 -17.99
N ARG A 510 19.29 -16.39 -17.40
CA ARG A 510 20.39 -17.35 -17.51
C ARG A 510 20.77 -17.82 -16.10
N ARG A 511 20.88 -19.12 -15.89
CA ARG A 511 21.29 -19.72 -14.60
C ARG A 511 22.44 -20.70 -14.80
N TRP A 512 23.34 -20.73 -13.82
CA TRP A 512 24.44 -21.69 -13.71
C TRP A 512 24.29 -22.45 -12.39
N TYR A 513 24.12 -23.76 -12.50
CA TYR A 513 23.95 -24.65 -11.35
C TYR A 513 25.30 -25.16 -10.84
N ASP A 514 25.35 -25.47 -9.55
CA ASP A 514 26.50 -26.06 -8.85
C ASP A 514 26.98 -27.40 -9.44
N ASN A 515 26.07 -28.17 -10.02
CA ASN A 515 26.35 -29.44 -10.71
C ASN A 515 26.91 -29.26 -12.14
N GLY A 516 27.14 -28.02 -12.59
CA GLY A 516 27.68 -27.68 -13.90
C GLY A 516 26.64 -27.62 -15.04
N GLU A 517 25.35 -27.78 -14.73
CA GLU A 517 24.27 -27.57 -15.69
C GLU A 517 23.94 -26.08 -15.86
N GLU A 518 23.39 -25.75 -17.03
CA GLU A 518 23.01 -24.39 -17.40
C GLU A 518 21.52 -24.36 -17.76
N GLN A 519 20.88 -23.21 -17.56
CA GLN A 519 19.50 -23.00 -17.96
C GLN A 519 19.31 -21.61 -18.61
N ASN A 520 18.58 -21.59 -19.73
CA ASN A 520 18.03 -20.39 -20.34
C ASN A 520 16.51 -20.42 -20.23
N ILE A 521 15.91 -19.29 -19.88
CA ILE A 521 14.45 -19.10 -19.95
C ILE A 521 14.18 -17.79 -20.68
N LEU A 522 13.29 -17.81 -21.66
CA LEU A 522 12.73 -16.62 -22.28
C LEU A 522 11.22 -16.65 -22.04
N SER A 523 10.72 -15.66 -21.32
CA SER A 523 9.30 -15.48 -21.04
C SER A 523 8.81 -14.20 -21.71
N ILE A 524 7.70 -14.31 -22.46
CA ILE A 524 7.03 -13.18 -23.11
C ILE A 524 5.55 -13.25 -22.73
N SER A 525 5.01 -12.17 -22.17
CA SER A 525 3.58 -12.06 -21.91
C SER A 525 3.00 -10.78 -22.52
N GLN A 526 1.78 -10.91 -23.04
CA GLN A 526 0.97 -9.80 -23.53
C GLN A 526 -0.38 -9.86 -22.83
N SER A 527 -0.68 -8.81 -22.09
CA SER A 527 -1.89 -8.70 -21.29
C SER A 527 -2.80 -7.62 -21.85
N PHE A 528 -4.10 -7.90 -21.89
CA PHE A 528 -5.15 -6.98 -22.30
C PHE A 528 -6.18 -6.84 -21.17
N ARG A 529 -6.38 -5.62 -20.69
CA ARG A 529 -7.43 -5.28 -19.74
C ARG A 529 -8.75 -5.16 -20.51
N VAL A 530 -9.59 -6.19 -20.44
CA VAL A 530 -10.89 -6.25 -21.13
C VAL A 530 -11.94 -5.44 -20.37
N SER A 531 -11.91 -5.52 -19.04
CA SER A 531 -12.74 -4.74 -18.12
C SER A 531 -11.93 -4.40 -16.86
N GLN A 532 -12.54 -3.75 -15.87
CA GLN A 532 -11.87 -3.54 -14.57
C GLN A 532 -11.39 -4.87 -13.96
N ASN A 533 -12.22 -5.92 -14.05
CA ASN A 533 -12.05 -7.19 -13.36
C ASN A 533 -11.90 -8.38 -14.32
N THR A 534 -11.49 -8.12 -15.56
CA THR A 534 -11.28 -9.18 -16.56
C THR A 534 -10.06 -8.86 -17.41
N GLN A 535 -9.17 -9.83 -17.53
CA GLN A 535 -7.97 -9.74 -18.35
C GLN A 535 -7.87 -10.95 -19.30
N LEU A 536 -7.49 -10.69 -20.54
CA LEU A 536 -7.03 -11.70 -21.49
C LEU A 536 -5.50 -11.64 -21.55
N LYS A 537 -4.83 -12.76 -21.27
CA LYS A 537 -3.36 -12.85 -21.23
C LYS A 537 -2.86 -13.91 -22.19
N PHE A 538 -1.89 -13.55 -23.03
CA PHE A 538 -1.12 -14.47 -23.86
C PHE A 538 0.28 -14.60 -23.26
N LYS A 539 0.80 -15.81 -23.16
CA LYS A 539 2.12 -16.08 -22.60
C LYS A 539 2.86 -17.11 -23.44
N TYR A 540 4.13 -16.86 -23.64
CA TYR A 540 5.07 -17.76 -24.30
C TYR A 540 6.29 -17.95 -23.39
N ASP A 541 6.69 -19.20 -23.17
CA ASP A 541 7.90 -19.54 -22.43
C ASP A 541 8.71 -20.56 -23.20
N TYR A 542 9.95 -20.19 -23.52
CA TYR A 542 10.97 -21.10 -24.04
C TYR A 542 11.96 -21.40 -22.93
N LYS A 543 12.22 -22.68 -22.67
CA LYS A 543 13.20 -23.13 -21.68
C LYS A 543 14.20 -24.06 -22.34
N GLU A 544 15.47 -23.87 -22.01
CA GLU A 544 16.56 -24.76 -22.38
C GLU A 544 17.32 -25.14 -21.11
N ARG A 545 17.48 -26.44 -20.85
CA ARG A 545 18.06 -26.97 -19.60
C ARG A 545 19.04 -28.08 -19.92
N GLY A 546 20.19 -28.09 -19.24
CA GLY A 546 21.11 -29.23 -19.24
C GLY A 546 22.57 -28.83 -19.35
N LYS A 547 23.42 -29.81 -19.67
CA LYS A 547 24.83 -29.57 -20.00
C LYS A 547 24.93 -29.12 -21.45
N ARG A 548 25.90 -28.26 -21.79
CA ARG A 548 26.08 -27.66 -23.15
C ARG A 548 25.95 -28.61 -24.36
N GLU A 549 26.13 -29.92 -24.19
CA GLU A 549 26.04 -30.93 -25.25
C GLU A 549 24.75 -31.79 -25.21
N MET A 550 23.94 -31.71 -24.14
CA MET A 550 22.70 -32.46 -23.92
C MET A 550 21.62 -31.55 -23.32
N ASN A 551 21.09 -30.63 -24.13
CA ASN A 551 20.05 -29.70 -23.70
C ASN A 551 18.65 -30.27 -23.99
N ASN A 552 17.80 -30.31 -22.97
CA ASN A 552 16.36 -30.47 -23.13
C ASN A 552 15.73 -29.11 -23.41
N LYS A 553 14.74 -29.07 -24.32
CA LYS A 553 14.03 -27.85 -24.73
C LYS A 553 12.55 -28.03 -24.44
N GLU A 554 11.93 -26.98 -23.92
CA GLU A 554 10.50 -26.94 -23.61
C GLU A 554 9.92 -25.64 -24.17
N ASP A 555 8.92 -25.78 -25.04
CA ASP A 555 8.18 -24.67 -25.66
C ASP A 555 6.76 -24.64 -25.12
N ASN A 556 6.36 -23.54 -24.47
CA ASN A 556 5.02 -23.37 -23.92
C ASN A 556 4.33 -22.15 -24.51
N LEU A 557 3.14 -22.33 -25.06
CA LEU A 557 2.24 -21.23 -25.44
C LEU A 557 0.94 -21.37 -24.64
N ARG A 558 0.54 -20.29 -23.97
CA ARG A 558 -0.56 -20.29 -23.01
C ARG A 558 -1.45 -19.08 -23.23
N VAL A 559 -2.76 -19.27 -23.15
CA VAL A 559 -3.76 -18.21 -23.18
C VAL A 559 -4.63 -18.34 -21.95
N TYR A 560 -4.80 -17.25 -21.22
CA TYR A 560 -5.59 -17.20 -19.99
C TYR A 560 -6.70 -16.16 -20.10
N LEU A 561 -7.86 -16.51 -19.54
CA LEU A 561 -8.87 -15.56 -19.13
C LEU A 561 -8.84 -15.46 -17.60
N ASN A 562 -8.49 -14.29 -17.11
CA ASN A 562 -8.38 -13.97 -15.69
C ASN A 562 -9.60 -13.16 -15.24
N PHE A 563 -10.18 -13.56 -14.12
CA PHE A 563 -11.30 -12.89 -13.46
C PHE A 563 -10.85 -12.43 -12.08
N TYR A 564 -11.15 -11.17 -11.74
CA TYR A 564 -10.78 -10.58 -10.46
C TYR A 564 -12.03 -10.24 -9.63
N PHE A 565 -12.03 -10.52 -8.32
CA PHE A 565 -13.18 -10.24 -7.45
C PHE A 565 -12.83 -9.89 -6.02
#